data_AF-A0A366XUF2-F1
#
_entry.id   AF-A0A366XUF2-F1
#
_cell.length_a   1.000
_cell.length_b   1.000
_cell.length_c   1.000
_cell.angle_alpha   90.00
_cell.angle_beta   90.00
_cell.angle_gamma   90.00
#
_symmetry.space_group_name_H-M   'P 1'
#
loop_
_entity.id
_entity.type
_entity.pdbx_description
1 polymer ?
#
loop_
_entity_poly.entity_id
_entity_poly.type
_entity_poly.pdbx_seq_one_letter_code
_entity_poly.pdbx_strand_id
1 'polypeptide(L)'
;MNEKKQQILKSAMKLFAENGFHSTSMQGIADQIGIAKGTLYIHFKSKEQLLLSILKQYQHDLFEKIEFVEKDSMLNSREILVKQVYVKLVEFQKNSDFIKMQFKEQLHHENEAVKEFAEQRKAKILNWIKKGILGLYGEKITPHLWDLVILFNGMIREYMLLLVFERKPIDIAKAAEFIVNRLDDMAKALISTKSEAIITADMMIAIEKADTQKTLDTQEEILSNEFNKIIAVIKASPVKGEKEEELFAAAHALKAEISQESPRKFMIKALTALLKNTDECRTEANHLKELLYLKFDLHD
;
A
#
# COMPACT_ATOMS: atom_id res chain seq x y z
N MET A 1 6.83 6.02 12.86
CA MET A 1 5.75 5.14 13.36
C MET A 1 6.08 4.70 14.79
N ASN A 2 5.14 4.67 15.74
CA ASN A 2 5.41 4.23 17.12
C ASN A 2 5.79 2.73 17.10
N GLU A 3 6.99 2.36 17.56
CA GLU A 3 7.51 0.98 17.58
C GLU A 3 6.52 0.02 18.25
N LYS A 4 5.77 0.52 19.24
CA LYS A 4 4.71 -0.25 19.90
C LYS A 4 3.55 -0.58 18.98
N LYS A 5 3.12 0.37 18.16
CA LYS A 5 2.04 0.17 17.18
C LYS A 5 2.45 -0.89 16.15
N GLN A 6 3.70 -0.87 15.68
CA GLN A 6 4.22 -1.90 14.78
C GLN A 6 4.28 -3.28 15.45
N GLN A 7 4.75 -3.35 16.69
CA GLN A 7 4.79 -4.60 17.46
C GLN A 7 3.39 -5.20 17.60
N ILE A 8 2.39 -4.38 17.93
CA ILE A 8 0.99 -4.79 18.02
C ILE A 8 0.49 -5.35 16.68
N LEU A 9 0.69 -4.61 15.57
CA LEU A 9 0.23 -5.02 14.25
C LEU A 9 0.83 -6.36 13.82
N LYS A 10 2.14 -6.54 14.02
CA LYS A 10 2.84 -7.79 13.68
C LYS A 10 2.33 -8.97 14.50
N SER A 11 2.11 -8.77 15.81
CA SER A 11 1.61 -9.82 16.69
C SER A 11 0.18 -10.23 16.35
N ALA A 12 -0.69 -9.23 16.15
CA ALA A 12 -2.08 -9.44 15.77
C ALA A 12 -2.19 -10.16 14.42
N MET A 13 -1.41 -9.75 13.42
CA MET A 13 -1.36 -10.42 12.12
C MET A 13 -0.99 -11.90 12.24
N LYS A 14 0.01 -12.22 13.08
CA LYS A 14 0.41 -13.61 13.32
C LYS A 14 -0.71 -14.42 13.97
N LEU A 15 -1.34 -13.90 15.04
CA LEU A 15 -2.45 -14.59 15.70
C LEU A 15 -3.66 -14.76 14.78
N PHE A 16 -4.00 -13.74 13.98
CA PHE A 16 -5.09 -13.85 13.02
C PHE A 16 -4.78 -14.90 11.94
N ALA A 17 -3.55 -15.00 11.47
CA ALA A 17 -3.14 -16.02 10.50
C ALA A 17 -3.19 -17.45 11.07
N GLU A 18 -2.78 -17.61 12.32
CA GLU A 18 -2.74 -18.90 13.03
C GLU A 18 -4.13 -19.36 13.46
N ASN A 19 -4.83 -18.53 14.23
CA ASN A 19 -6.06 -18.89 14.95
C ASN A 19 -7.35 -18.42 14.26
N GLY A 20 -7.24 -17.53 13.27
CA GLY A 20 -8.38 -16.78 12.72
C GLY A 20 -8.69 -15.51 13.52
N PHE A 21 -9.31 -14.55 12.87
CA PHE A 21 -9.74 -13.27 13.43
C PHE A 21 -10.77 -13.48 14.54
N HIS A 22 -11.81 -14.28 14.31
CA HIS A 22 -12.89 -14.49 15.30
C HIS A 22 -12.37 -15.11 16.60
N SER A 23 -11.52 -16.13 16.50
CA SER A 23 -10.92 -16.84 17.64
C SER A 23 -9.82 -16.04 18.36
N THR A 24 -9.31 -14.98 17.75
CA THR A 24 -8.30 -14.11 18.36
C THR A 24 -8.96 -13.00 19.17
N SER A 25 -8.55 -12.85 20.43
CA SER A 25 -9.04 -11.80 21.32
C SER A 25 -8.02 -10.67 21.49
N MET A 26 -8.49 -9.46 21.79
CA MET A 26 -7.62 -8.33 22.13
C MET A 26 -6.75 -8.62 23.37
N GLN A 27 -7.25 -9.45 24.30
CA GLN A 27 -6.46 -9.90 25.45
C GLN A 27 -5.31 -10.80 25.00
N GLY A 28 -5.57 -11.80 24.16
CA GLY A 28 -4.54 -12.71 23.67
C GLY A 28 -3.44 -12.01 22.88
N ILE A 29 -3.79 -10.95 22.11
CA ILE A 29 -2.80 -10.10 21.45
C ILE A 29 -1.94 -9.34 22.46
N ALA A 30 -2.55 -8.78 23.51
CA ALA A 30 -1.85 -8.05 24.56
C ALA A 30 -0.88 -8.96 25.34
N ASP A 31 -1.34 -10.17 25.69
CA ASP A 31 -0.55 -11.18 26.40
C ASP A 31 0.67 -11.62 25.58
N GLN A 32 0.50 -11.83 24.27
CA GLN A 32 1.60 -12.27 23.39
C GLN A 32 2.78 -11.28 23.34
N ILE A 33 2.52 -9.97 23.48
CA ILE A 33 3.55 -8.93 23.46
C ILE A 33 3.85 -8.35 24.84
N GLY A 34 3.33 -8.97 25.90
CA GLY A 34 3.60 -8.61 27.29
C GLY A 34 3.11 -7.21 27.67
N ILE A 35 1.95 -6.77 27.17
CA ILE A 35 1.37 -5.46 27.53
C ILE A 35 0.03 -5.60 28.21
N ALA A 36 -0.36 -4.57 28.96
CA ALA A 36 -1.71 -4.48 29.48
C ALA A 36 -2.72 -4.27 28.33
N LYS A 37 -3.89 -4.92 28.45
CA LYS A 37 -5.02 -4.74 27.51
C LYS A 37 -5.40 -3.26 27.34
N GLY A 38 -5.35 -2.49 28.42
CA GLY A 38 -5.60 -1.04 28.38
C GLY A 38 -4.65 -0.30 27.44
N THR A 39 -3.36 -0.66 27.44
CA THR A 39 -2.35 -0.10 26.52
C THR A 39 -2.67 -0.41 25.07
N LEU A 40 -3.20 -1.60 24.77
CA LEU A 40 -3.63 -1.95 23.42
C LEU A 40 -4.81 -1.06 22.95
N TYR A 41 -5.79 -0.79 23.82
CA TYR A 41 -6.95 0.06 23.52
C TYR A 41 -6.62 1.56 23.38
N ILE A 42 -5.46 2.00 23.86
CA ILE A 42 -4.93 3.34 23.56
C ILE A 42 -4.63 3.44 22.05
N HIS A 43 -4.07 2.38 21.46
CA HIS A 43 -3.68 2.37 20.05
C HIS A 43 -4.80 1.93 19.10
N PHE A 44 -5.62 0.96 19.50
CA PHE A 44 -6.68 0.39 18.65
C PHE A 44 -7.94 0.16 19.47
N LYS A 45 -9.00 0.90 19.14
CA LYS A 45 -10.29 0.90 19.84
C LYS A 45 -11.05 -0.41 19.68
N SER A 46 -10.80 -1.16 18.61
CA SER A 46 -11.43 -2.45 18.38
C SER A 46 -10.52 -3.41 17.59
N LYS A 47 -10.91 -4.68 17.55
CA LYS A 47 -10.22 -5.73 16.78
C LYS A 47 -10.33 -5.47 15.27
N GLU A 48 -11.46 -4.92 14.84
CA GLU A 48 -11.77 -4.53 13.47
C GLU A 48 -10.91 -3.34 13.04
N GLN A 49 -10.75 -2.32 13.90
CA GLN A 49 -9.85 -1.20 13.62
C GLN A 49 -8.40 -1.66 13.50
N LEU A 50 -7.99 -2.61 14.35
CA LEU A 50 -6.68 -3.24 14.28
C LEU A 50 -6.49 -3.99 12.96
N LEU A 51 -7.46 -4.81 12.55
CA LEU A 51 -7.44 -5.49 11.26
C LEU A 51 -7.37 -4.51 10.08
N LEU A 52 -8.22 -3.47 10.05
CA LEU A 52 -8.18 -2.44 9.01
C LEU A 52 -6.79 -1.81 8.92
N SER A 53 -6.16 -1.55 10.06
CA SER A 53 -4.82 -0.95 10.11
C SER A 53 -3.76 -1.88 9.52
N ILE A 54 -3.85 -3.20 9.78
CA ILE A 54 -2.96 -4.21 9.18
C ILE A 54 -3.18 -4.25 7.65
N LEU A 55 -4.44 -4.32 7.21
CA LEU A 55 -4.81 -4.38 5.79
C LEU A 55 -4.33 -3.13 5.03
N LYS A 56 -4.57 -1.94 5.59
CA LYS A 56 -4.14 -0.65 5.03
C LYS A 56 -2.63 -0.55 4.93
N GLN A 57 -1.90 -0.90 5.99
CA GLN A 57 -0.44 -0.86 5.98
C GLN A 57 0.12 -1.81 4.91
N TYR A 58 -0.37 -3.05 4.84
CA TYR A 58 0.09 -3.99 3.82
C TYR A 58 -0.18 -3.49 2.40
N GLN A 59 -1.38 -2.94 2.15
CA GLN A 59 -1.70 -2.38 0.85
C GLN A 59 -0.76 -1.22 0.51
N HIS A 60 -0.54 -0.31 1.46
CA HIS A 60 0.36 0.84 1.28
C HIS A 60 1.78 0.38 0.93
N ASP A 61 2.37 -0.50 1.74
CA ASP A 61 3.74 -1.00 1.55
C ASP A 61 3.90 -1.72 0.19
N LEU A 62 2.87 -2.44 -0.26
CA LEU A 62 2.87 -3.10 -1.56
C LEU A 62 2.80 -2.09 -2.72
N PHE A 63 1.88 -1.12 -2.64
CA PHE A 63 1.72 -0.13 -3.71
C PHE A 63 2.91 0.80 -3.81
N GLU A 64 3.52 1.21 -2.69
CA GLU A 64 4.74 2.03 -2.70
C GLU A 64 5.87 1.33 -3.48
N LYS A 65 6.07 0.02 -3.26
CA LYS A 65 7.07 -0.77 -3.99
C LYS A 65 6.75 -0.91 -5.48
N ILE A 66 5.47 -1.07 -5.84
CA ILE A 66 5.03 -1.18 -7.24
C ILE A 66 5.18 0.17 -7.97
N GLU A 67 4.81 1.27 -7.32
CA GLU A 67 4.91 2.63 -7.86
C GLU A 67 6.37 3.09 -7.95
N PHE A 68 7.24 2.66 -7.03
CA PHE A 68 8.67 2.93 -7.11
C PHE A 68 9.29 2.38 -8.40
N VAL A 69 8.80 1.24 -8.90
CA VAL A 69 9.26 0.68 -10.18
C VAL A 69 8.90 1.58 -11.37
N GLU A 70 7.77 2.30 -11.34
CA GLU A 70 7.37 3.20 -12.44
C GLU A 70 8.29 4.42 -12.57
N LYS A 71 9.01 4.78 -11.50
CA LYS A 71 9.91 5.93 -11.47
C LYS A 71 11.31 5.63 -12.03
N ASP A 72 11.58 4.37 -12.37
CA ASP A 72 12.85 3.92 -12.92
C ASP A 72 12.95 4.31 -14.41
N SER A 73 13.59 5.44 -14.69
CA SER A 73 13.70 6.03 -16.03
C SER A 73 14.50 5.19 -17.03
N MET A 74 15.19 4.15 -16.56
CA MET A 74 15.98 3.24 -17.40
C MET A 74 15.13 2.11 -17.98
N LEU A 75 13.90 1.90 -17.49
CA LEU A 75 13.04 0.80 -17.91
C LEU A 75 12.00 1.26 -18.93
N ASN A 76 11.76 0.44 -19.95
CA ASN A 76 10.62 0.62 -20.82
C ASN A 76 9.33 0.09 -20.17
N SER A 77 8.16 0.44 -20.73
CA SER A 77 6.85 0.07 -20.18
C SER A 77 6.68 -1.43 -19.94
N ARG A 78 7.28 -2.28 -20.79
CA ARG A 78 7.20 -3.74 -20.64
C ARG A 78 8.05 -4.23 -19.48
N GLU A 79 9.28 -3.73 -19.38
CA GLU A 79 10.18 -4.04 -18.26
C GLU A 79 9.60 -3.58 -16.92
N ILE A 80 8.96 -2.41 -16.90
CA ILE A 80 8.21 -1.90 -15.74
C ILE A 80 7.14 -2.92 -15.35
N LEU A 81 6.29 -3.36 -16.28
CA LEU A 81 5.21 -4.30 -15.96
C LEU A 81 5.76 -5.65 -15.45
N VAL A 82 6.80 -6.20 -16.08
CA VAL A 82 7.46 -7.44 -15.62
C VAL A 82 7.99 -7.27 -14.20
N LYS A 83 8.70 -6.17 -13.92
CA LYS A 83 9.27 -5.89 -12.60
C LYS A 83 8.18 -5.65 -11.54
N GLN A 84 7.07 -5.01 -11.90
CA GLN A 84 5.93 -4.86 -10.99
C GLN A 84 5.26 -6.20 -10.68
N VAL A 85 5.04 -7.07 -11.67
CA VAL A 85 4.53 -8.44 -11.45
C VAL A 85 5.48 -9.23 -10.54
N TYR A 86 6.78 -9.15 -10.79
CA TYR A 86 7.82 -9.75 -9.94
C TYR A 86 7.73 -9.26 -8.49
N VAL A 87 7.75 -7.94 -8.27
CA VAL A 87 7.63 -7.34 -6.94
C VAL A 87 6.37 -7.84 -6.24
N LYS A 88 5.24 -7.85 -6.95
CA LYS A 88 3.96 -8.32 -6.40
C LYS A 88 4.05 -9.78 -5.96
N LEU A 89 4.61 -10.67 -6.77
CA LEU A 89 4.78 -12.10 -6.42
C LEU A 89 5.74 -12.30 -5.24
N VAL A 90 6.88 -11.60 -5.21
CA VAL A 90 7.85 -11.66 -4.11
C VAL A 90 7.23 -11.19 -2.80
N GLU A 91 6.56 -10.04 -2.81
CA GLU A 91 5.95 -9.47 -1.61
C GLU A 91 4.79 -10.32 -1.12
N PHE A 92 4.02 -10.94 -2.02
CA PHE A 92 2.97 -11.86 -1.65
C PHE A 92 3.51 -13.14 -0.99
N GLN A 93 4.63 -13.68 -1.50
CA GLN A 93 5.31 -14.84 -0.90
C GLN A 93 5.89 -14.51 0.48
N LYS A 94 6.58 -13.37 0.62
CA LYS A 94 7.16 -12.91 1.89
C LYS A 94 6.12 -12.72 2.99
N ASN A 95 4.93 -12.27 2.62
CA ASN A 95 3.85 -11.96 3.56
C ASN A 95 2.79 -13.08 3.61
N SER A 96 3.21 -14.34 3.51
CA SER A 96 2.30 -15.50 3.43
C SER A 96 1.29 -15.57 4.57
N ASP A 97 1.65 -15.15 5.78
CA ASP A 97 0.78 -15.19 6.95
C ASP A 97 -0.36 -14.17 6.83
N PHE A 98 -0.05 -12.95 6.38
CA PHE A 98 -1.05 -11.93 6.06
C PHE A 98 -2.03 -12.42 4.99
N ILE A 99 -1.51 -13.07 3.93
CA ILE A 99 -2.36 -13.61 2.87
C ILE A 99 -3.24 -14.74 3.38
N LYS A 100 -2.68 -15.70 4.12
CA LYS A 100 -3.46 -16.79 4.71
C LYS A 100 -4.55 -16.27 5.63
N MET A 101 -4.24 -15.28 6.45
CA MET A 101 -5.23 -14.56 7.25
C MET A 101 -6.34 -14.02 6.35
N GLN A 102 -6.00 -13.26 5.30
CA GLN A 102 -7.00 -12.69 4.40
C GLN A 102 -7.91 -13.74 3.73
N PHE A 103 -7.38 -14.93 3.42
CA PHE A 103 -8.16 -16.00 2.77
C PHE A 103 -9.02 -16.84 3.73
N LYS A 104 -8.53 -17.11 4.94
CA LYS A 104 -9.31 -17.82 5.97
C LYS A 104 -10.55 -17.03 6.39
N GLU A 105 -10.45 -15.72 6.27
CA GLU A 105 -11.40 -14.78 6.80
C GLU A 105 -12.39 -14.33 5.72
N GLN A 106 -13.61 -14.87 5.74
CA GLN A 106 -14.76 -14.33 5.01
C GLN A 106 -15.28 -13.00 5.63
N LEU A 107 -14.38 -12.19 6.17
CA LEU A 107 -14.68 -10.97 6.94
C LEU A 107 -15.39 -9.87 6.14
N HIS A 108 -15.48 -10.03 4.82
CA HIS A 108 -16.21 -9.12 3.94
C HIS A 108 -17.71 -9.02 4.26
N HIS A 109 -18.28 -9.98 4.99
CA HIS A 109 -19.72 -10.02 5.25
C HIS A 109 -20.18 -9.30 6.53
N GLU A 110 -19.29 -9.05 7.49
CA GLU A 110 -19.71 -8.59 8.83
C GLU A 110 -19.32 -7.15 9.18
N ASN A 111 -18.32 -6.56 8.50
CA ASN A 111 -17.87 -5.20 8.77
C ASN A 111 -17.82 -4.34 7.50
N GLU A 112 -18.63 -3.27 7.49
CA GLU A 112 -18.77 -2.36 6.35
C GLU A 112 -17.44 -1.68 5.98
N ALA A 113 -16.64 -1.25 6.95
CA ALA A 113 -15.36 -0.60 6.69
C ALA A 113 -14.32 -1.58 6.07
N VAL A 114 -14.34 -2.86 6.48
CA VAL A 114 -13.50 -3.91 5.86
C VAL A 114 -13.95 -4.18 4.43
N LYS A 115 -15.27 -4.23 4.20
CA LYS A 115 -15.85 -4.45 2.89
C LYS A 115 -15.52 -3.30 1.93
N GLU A 116 -15.76 -2.07 2.35
CA GLU A 116 -15.40 -0.86 1.58
C GLU A 116 -13.91 -0.84 1.23
N PHE A 117 -13.05 -1.15 2.20
CA PHE A 117 -11.61 -1.23 1.96
C PHE A 117 -11.25 -2.30 0.92
N ALA A 118 -11.88 -3.47 1.00
CA ALA A 118 -11.66 -4.55 0.03
C ALA A 118 -12.12 -4.16 -1.39
N GLU A 119 -13.26 -3.48 -1.52
CA GLU A 119 -13.77 -2.96 -2.79
C GLU A 119 -12.85 -1.89 -3.38
N GLN A 120 -12.38 -0.94 -2.55
CA GLN A 120 -11.40 0.08 -2.95
C GLN A 120 -10.07 -0.54 -3.39
N ARG A 121 -9.57 -1.51 -2.63
CA ARG A 121 -8.36 -2.26 -2.98
C ARG A 121 -8.52 -2.99 -4.31
N LYS A 122 -9.67 -3.64 -4.53
CA LYS A 122 -9.96 -4.31 -5.81
C LYS A 122 -9.95 -3.29 -6.95
N ALA A 123 -10.60 -2.14 -6.78
CA ALA A 123 -10.62 -1.09 -7.79
C ALA A 123 -9.21 -0.57 -8.10
N LYS A 124 -8.41 -0.24 -7.08
CA LYS A 124 -7.02 0.25 -7.25
C LYS A 124 -6.15 -0.78 -8.00
N ILE A 125 -6.26 -2.07 -7.67
CA ILE A 125 -5.50 -3.13 -8.36
C ILE A 125 -5.92 -3.24 -9.83
N LEU A 126 -7.22 -3.26 -10.12
CA LEU A 126 -7.70 -3.43 -11.49
C LEU A 126 -7.39 -2.22 -12.38
N ASN A 127 -7.51 -1.00 -11.84
CA ASN A 127 -7.16 0.22 -12.58
C ASN A 127 -5.65 0.36 -12.78
N TRP A 128 -4.82 -0.06 -11.81
CA TRP A 128 -3.37 -0.16 -12.02
C TRP A 128 -3.02 -1.12 -13.17
N ILE A 129 -3.62 -2.31 -13.22
CA ILE A 129 -3.44 -3.24 -14.34
C ILE A 129 -3.91 -2.62 -15.66
N LYS A 130 -5.10 -1.99 -15.66
CA LYS A 130 -5.65 -1.29 -16.82
C LYS A 130 -4.68 -0.25 -17.37
N LYS A 131 -4.11 0.60 -16.50
CA LYS A 131 -3.09 1.60 -16.87
C LYS A 131 -1.87 0.95 -17.51
N GLY A 132 -1.35 -0.13 -16.93
CA GLY A 132 -0.21 -0.87 -17.47
C GLY A 132 -0.49 -1.45 -18.86
N ILE A 133 -1.65 -2.10 -19.04
CA ILE A 133 -2.06 -2.69 -20.32
C ILE A 133 -2.26 -1.61 -21.39
N LEU A 134 -2.93 -0.50 -21.05
CA LEU A 134 -3.10 0.64 -21.95
C LEU A 134 -1.74 1.25 -22.36
N GLY A 135 -0.80 1.36 -21.42
CA GLY A 135 0.55 1.86 -21.71
C GLY A 135 1.32 0.99 -22.70
N LEU A 136 1.06 -0.33 -22.75
CA LEU A 136 1.73 -1.26 -23.66
C LEU A 136 1.12 -1.31 -25.05
N TYR A 137 -0.21 -1.38 -25.13
CA TYR A 137 -0.91 -1.66 -26.39
C TYR A 137 -1.66 -0.45 -26.98
N GLY A 138 -1.75 0.65 -26.22
CA GLY A 138 -2.45 1.86 -26.62
C GLY A 138 -3.95 1.63 -26.84
N GLU A 139 -4.58 2.50 -27.63
CA GLU A 139 -6.03 2.47 -27.85
C GLU A 139 -6.53 1.26 -28.64
N LYS A 140 -5.62 0.53 -29.30
CA LYS A 140 -5.98 -0.65 -30.10
C LYS A 140 -6.60 -1.77 -29.26
N ILE A 141 -6.24 -1.84 -27.98
CA ILE A 141 -6.79 -2.86 -27.07
C ILE A 141 -8.09 -2.41 -26.40
N THR A 142 -8.48 -1.13 -26.50
CA THR A 142 -9.63 -0.57 -25.79
C THR A 142 -10.90 -1.41 -25.89
N PRO A 143 -11.28 -1.98 -27.06
CA PRO A 143 -12.46 -2.84 -27.16
C PRO A 143 -12.42 -4.06 -26.23
N HIS A 144 -11.24 -4.61 -25.95
CA HIS A 144 -11.01 -5.83 -25.16
C HIS A 144 -10.24 -5.59 -23.86
N LEU A 145 -10.07 -4.33 -23.47
CA LEU A 145 -9.19 -3.94 -22.38
C LEU A 145 -9.58 -4.62 -21.07
N TRP A 146 -10.87 -4.62 -20.74
CA TRP A 146 -11.36 -5.17 -19.49
C TRP A 146 -11.28 -6.69 -19.42
N ASP A 147 -11.53 -7.39 -20.54
CA ASP A 147 -11.28 -8.83 -20.62
C ASP A 147 -9.81 -9.14 -20.30
N LEU A 148 -8.89 -8.39 -20.92
CA LEU A 148 -7.46 -8.59 -20.74
C LEU A 148 -7.02 -8.26 -19.31
N VAL A 149 -7.58 -7.21 -18.69
CA VAL A 149 -7.35 -6.86 -17.27
C VAL A 149 -7.76 -8.01 -16.35
N ILE A 150 -8.94 -8.60 -16.55
CA ILE A 150 -9.47 -9.68 -15.72
C ILE A 150 -8.63 -10.96 -15.89
N LEU A 151 -8.32 -11.33 -17.14
CA LEU A 151 -7.48 -12.50 -17.44
C LEU A 151 -6.08 -12.36 -16.84
N PHE A 152 -5.45 -11.20 -17.03
CA PHE A 152 -4.12 -10.94 -16.48
C PHE A 152 -4.10 -10.96 -14.96
N ASN A 153 -5.07 -10.31 -14.32
CA ASN A 153 -5.22 -10.36 -12.87
C ASN A 153 -5.45 -11.80 -12.37
N GLY A 154 -6.22 -12.59 -13.10
CA GLY A 154 -6.46 -14.01 -12.82
C GLY A 154 -5.18 -14.84 -12.85
N MET A 155 -4.37 -14.69 -13.90
CA MET A 155 -3.06 -15.37 -14.00
C MET A 155 -2.16 -15.01 -12.82
N ILE A 156 -1.99 -13.72 -12.52
CA ILE A 156 -1.15 -13.27 -11.40
C ILE A 156 -1.66 -13.86 -10.07
N ARG A 157 -2.98 -13.81 -9.84
CA ARG A 157 -3.60 -14.33 -8.63
C ARG A 157 -3.33 -15.82 -8.46
N GLU A 158 -3.40 -16.62 -9.52
CA GLU A 158 -3.21 -18.07 -9.39
C GLU A 158 -1.77 -18.42 -8.98
N TYR A 159 -0.77 -17.79 -9.61
CA TYR A 159 0.63 -17.97 -9.22
C TYR A 159 0.88 -17.57 -7.75
N MET A 160 0.22 -16.51 -7.28
CA MET A 160 0.26 -16.09 -5.89
C MET A 160 -0.29 -17.16 -4.93
N LEU A 161 -1.39 -17.81 -5.29
CA LEU A 161 -1.97 -18.87 -4.46
C LEU A 161 -1.05 -20.08 -4.37
N LEU A 162 -0.47 -20.51 -5.50
CA LEU A 162 0.49 -21.61 -5.55
C LEU A 162 1.75 -21.33 -4.72
N LEU A 163 2.23 -20.08 -4.72
CA LEU A 163 3.38 -19.66 -3.91
C LEU A 163 3.08 -19.69 -2.41
N VAL A 164 1.89 -19.28 -1.98
CA VAL A 164 1.56 -19.08 -0.55
C VAL A 164 0.95 -20.31 0.12
N PHE A 165 -0.02 -20.95 -0.54
CA PHE A 165 -0.78 -22.07 0.04
C PHE A 165 -0.12 -23.40 -0.26
N GLU A 166 0.37 -23.58 -1.48
CA GLU A 166 1.00 -24.83 -1.89
C GLU A 166 2.53 -24.82 -1.74
N ARG A 167 3.14 -23.65 -1.49
CA ARG A 167 4.58 -23.45 -1.34
C ARG A 167 5.38 -24.07 -2.50
N LYS A 168 4.84 -23.99 -3.71
CA LYS A 168 5.50 -24.55 -4.90
C LYS A 168 6.84 -23.84 -5.13
N PRO A 169 7.90 -24.56 -5.53
CA PRO A 169 9.22 -23.99 -5.81
C PRO A 169 9.23 -23.28 -7.18
N ILE A 170 8.40 -22.25 -7.32
CA ILE A 170 8.27 -21.46 -8.56
C ILE A 170 9.39 -20.42 -8.59
N ASP A 171 10.12 -20.36 -9.71
CA ASP A 171 11.03 -19.27 -10.01
C ASP A 171 10.21 -18.01 -10.33
N ILE A 172 10.20 -17.06 -9.39
CA ILE A 172 9.35 -15.87 -9.45
C ILE A 172 9.73 -14.95 -10.63
N ALA A 173 11.01 -14.86 -10.96
CA ALA A 173 11.46 -14.04 -12.09
C ALA A 173 10.94 -14.61 -13.41
N LYS A 174 11.12 -15.93 -13.61
CA LYS A 174 10.59 -16.62 -14.80
C LYS A 174 9.07 -16.57 -14.88
N ALA A 175 8.38 -16.73 -13.74
CA ALA A 175 6.93 -16.63 -13.69
C ALA A 175 6.43 -15.24 -14.11
N ALA A 176 7.04 -14.17 -13.59
CA ALA A 176 6.67 -12.80 -13.95
C ALA A 176 6.82 -12.53 -15.45
N GLU A 177 7.96 -12.93 -16.03
CA GLU A 177 8.20 -12.78 -17.46
C GLU A 177 7.23 -13.63 -18.30
N PHE A 178 6.98 -14.88 -17.88
CA PHE A 178 6.03 -15.77 -18.55
C PHE A 178 4.60 -15.19 -18.55
N ILE A 179 4.15 -14.66 -17.42
CA ILE A 179 2.81 -14.05 -17.28
C ILE A 179 2.65 -12.86 -18.24
N VAL A 180 3.65 -12.00 -18.35
CA VAL A 180 3.63 -10.86 -19.29
C VAL A 180 3.73 -11.32 -20.75
N ASN A 181 4.49 -12.38 -21.05
CA ASN A 181 4.49 -12.96 -22.39
C ASN A 181 3.11 -13.49 -22.80
N ARG A 182 2.38 -14.11 -21.86
CA ARG A 182 1.00 -14.55 -22.12
C ARG A 182 0.04 -13.39 -22.31
N LEU A 183 0.25 -12.27 -21.60
CA LEU A 183 -0.47 -11.02 -21.86
C LEU A 183 -0.24 -10.54 -23.30
N ASP A 184 1.00 -10.54 -23.78
CA ASP A 184 1.34 -10.15 -25.16
C ASP A 184 0.63 -11.04 -26.20
N ASP A 185 0.63 -12.36 -25.99
CA ASP A 185 -0.02 -13.29 -26.90
C ASP A 185 -1.54 -13.08 -26.97
N MET A 186 -2.18 -12.91 -25.81
CA MET A 186 -3.62 -12.64 -25.74
C MET A 186 -3.97 -11.29 -26.34
N ALA A 187 -3.19 -10.24 -26.07
CA ALA A 187 -3.42 -8.91 -26.62
C ALA A 187 -3.32 -8.92 -28.16
N LYS A 188 -2.28 -9.57 -28.72
CA LYS A 188 -2.13 -9.73 -30.17
C LYS A 188 -3.31 -10.47 -30.78
N ALA A 189 -3.73 -11.58 -30.17
CA ALA A 189 -4.89 -12.34 -30.62
C ALA A 189 -6.14 -11.45 -30.63
N LEU A 190 -6.46 -10.80 -29.50
CA LEU A 190 -7.65 -9.96 -29.33
C LEU A 190 -7.70 -8.78 -30.30
N ILE A 191 -6.56 -8.13 -30.56
CA ILE A 191 -6.47 -7.03 -31.54
C ILE A 191 -6.72 -7.52 -32.97
N SER A 192 -6.34 -8.76 -33.28
CA SER A 192 -6.52 -9.34 -34.62
C SER A 192 -7.90 -9.96 -34.84
N THR A 193 -8.58 -10.36 -33.76
CA THR A 193 -9.88 -11.03 -33.81
C THR A 193 -11.03 -10.02 -33.85
N LYS A 194 -12.13 -10.37 -34.53
CA LYS A 194 -13.40 -9.64 -34.49
C LYS A 194 -14.34 -10.15 -33.40
N SER A 195 -13.82 -10.79 -32.36
CA SER A 195 -14.63 -11.27 -31.25
C SER A 195 -15.25 -10.09 -30.50
N GLU A 196 -16.41 -10.30 -29.90
CA GLU A 196 -17.00 -9.33 -28.99
C GLU A 196 -16.35 -9.43 -27.61
N ALA A 197 -16.28 -8.33 -26.88
CA ALA A 197 -15.78 -8.31 -25.51
C ALA A 197 -16.81 -8.90 -24.55
N ILE A 198 -16.35 -9.70 -23.58
CA ILE A 198 -17.23 -10.30 -22.57
C ILE A 198 -17.47 -9.29 -21.44
N ILE A 199 -16.40 -8.66 -20.96
CA ILE A 199 -16.44 -7.61 -19.95
C ILE A 199 -16.33 -6.26 -20.66
N THR A 200 -17.46 -5.58 -20.81
CA THR A 200 -17.50 -4.26 -21.46
C THR A 200 -17.08 -3.15 -20.48
N ALA A 201 -16.70 -1.98 -21.02
CA ALA A 201 -16.38 -0.81 -20.20
C ALA A 201 -17.55 -0.40 -19.29
N ASP A 202 -18.78 -0.49 -19.79
CA ASP A 202 -19.99 -0.13 -19.03
C ASP A 202 -20.17 -0.99 -17.77
N MET A 203 -19.85 -2.29 -17.86
CA MET A 203 -19.89 -3.20 -16.70
C MET A 203 -18.88 -2.81 -15.62
N MET A 204 -17.81 -2.08 -15.98
CA MET A 204 -16.69 -1.76 -15.12
C MET A 204 -16.66 -0.29 -14.67
N ILE A 205 -17.66 0.53 -15.05
CA ILE A 205 -17.76 1.95 -14.67
C ILE A 205 -17.61 2.16 -13.17
N ALA A 206 -18.22 1.31 -12.33
CA ALA A 206 -18.14 1.43 -10.88
C ALA A 206 -16.70 1.24 -10.37
N ILE A 207 -15.96 0.30 -10.96
CA ILE A 207 -14.55 0.05 -10.65
C ILE A 207 -13.67 1.21 -11.12
N GLU A 208 -13.92 1.75 -12.31
CA GLU A 208 -13.21 2.93 -12.83
C GLU A 208 -13.40 4.13 -11.92
N LYS A 209 -14.65 4.41 -11.52
CA LYS A 209 -14.98 5.54 -10.66
C LYS A 209 -14.41 5.38 -9.26
N ALA A 210 -14.44 4.18 -8.68
CA ALA A 210 -13.99 3.93 -7.31
C ALA A 210 -12.51 4.29 -7.08
N ASP A 211 -11.66 4.19 -8.11
CA ASP A 211 -10.27 4.61 -8.04
C ASP A 211 -10.13 6.14 -8.13
N THR A 212 -10.91 6.81 -8.99
CA THR A 212 -10.93 8.29 -9.08
C THR A 212 -11.65 9.00 -7.94
N GLN A 213 -12.60 8.34 -7.27
CA GLN A 213 -13.47 8.97 -6.26
C GLN A 213 -12.99 8.77 -4.81
N LYS A 214 -11.91 8.01 -4.58
CA LYS A 214 -11.26 7.84 -3.28
C LYS A 214 -9.73 7.66 -3.40
N THR A 215 -9.07 8.27 -4.40
CA THR A 215 -7.62 8.60 -4.35
C THR A 215 -7.34 9.73 -3.34
N LEU A 216 -8.07 9.72 -2.24
CA LEU A 216 -7.60 10.28 -1.00
C LEU A 216 -7.07 9.04 -0.25
N ASP A 217 -5.78 8.74 -0.42
CA ASP A 217 -5.02 8.53 0.82
C ASP A 217 -5.48 9.68 1.71
N THR A 218 -6.10 9.42 2.86
CA THR A 218 -6.55 10.55 3.68
C THR A 218 -5.36 11.49 3.81
N GLN A 219 -5.54 12.82 3.77
CA GLN A 219 -4.38 13.71 3.90
C GLN A 219 -3.52 13.33 5.12
N GLU A 220 -4.12 12.73 6.15
CA GLU A 220 -3.45 12.10 7.27
C GLU A 220 -2.56 10.88 6.92
N GLU A 221 -2.99 9.99 6.03
CA GLU A 221 -2.19 8.87 5.52
C GLU A 221 -1.00 9.39 4.70
N ILE A 222 -1.20 10.31 3.74
CA ILE A 222 -0.12 10.95 2.97
C ILE A 222 0.90 11.58 3.92
N LEU A 223 0.44 12.44 4.82
CA LEU A 223 1.31 13.12 5.78
C LEU A 223 2.02 12.10 6.67
N SER A 224 1.31 11.09 7.19
CA SER A 224 1.92 10.08 8.04
C SER A 224 3.02 9.29 7.31
N ASN A 225 2.89 9.06 6.01
CA ASN A 225 3.90 8.40 5.18
C ASN A 225 5.13 9.29 4.97
N GLU A 226 4.93 10.57 4.66
CA GLU A 226 6.04 11.53 4.55
C GLU A 226 6.81 11.69 5.85
N PHE A 227 6.13 11.72 7.00
CA PHE A 227 6.82 11.67 8.29
C PHE A 227 7.64 10.40 8.45
N ASN A 228 7.13 9.23 8.04
CA ASN A 228 7.88 7.98 8.17
C ASN A 228 9.15 7.97 7.30
N LYS A 229 9.11 8.57 6.10
CA LYS A 229 10.29 8.72 5.24
C LYS A 229 11.36 9.59 5.89
N ILE A 230 10.98 10.75 6.43
CA ILE A 230 11.90 11.63 7.17
C ILE A 230 12.57 10.86 8.31
N ILE A 231 11.79 10.12 9.11
CA ILE A 231 12.31 9.32 10.23
C ILE A 231 13.27 8.23 9.73
N ALA A 232 12.93 7.53 8.65
CA ALA A 232 13.76 6.47 8.08
C ALA A 232 15.11 7.02 7.57
N VAL A 233 15.09 8.17 6.91
CA VAL A 233 16.29 8.81 6.39
C VAL A 233 17.18 9.34 7.52
N ILE A 234 16.62 9.94 8.58
CA ILE A 234 17.39 10.35 9.77
C ILE A 234 18.08 9.13 10.38
N LYS A 235 17.36 8.01 10.58
CA LYS A 235 17.93 6.76 11.13
C LYS A 235 19.09 6.22 10.29
N ALA A 236 18.93 6.25 8.97
CA ALA A 236 19.92 5.76 8.01
C ALA A 236 21.11 6.72 7.80
N SER A 237 20.99 7.97 8.26
CA SER A 237 22.03 8.98 8.10
C SER A 237 23.23 8.74 9.03
N PRO A 238 24.41 9.28 8.69
CA PRO A 238 25.58 9.25 9.55
C PRO A 238 25.46 10.15 10.79
N VAL A 239 24.40 10.96 10.93
CA VAL A 239 24.17 11.80 12.11
C VAL A 239 23.79 10.94 13.30
N LYS A 240 24.46 11.19 14.43
CA LYS A 240 24.30 10.50 15.71
C LYS A 240 24.41 11.47 16.88
N GLY A 241 23.89 11.07 18.04
CA GLY A 241 23.93 11.87 19.27
C GLY A 241 22.92 13.01 19.26
N GLU A 242 23.29 14.14 19.85
CA GLU A 242 22.38 15.28 20.11
C GLU A 242 21.64 15.78 18.86
N LYS A 243 22.32 15.83 17.71
CA LYS A 243 21.72 16.26 16.43
C LYS A 243 20.70 15.26 15.87
N GLU A 244 20.89 13.96 16.12
CA GLU A 244 19.91 12.93 15.72
C GLU A 244 18.65 13.02 16.59
N GLU A 245 18.83 13.23 17.90
CA GLU A 245 17.75 13.42 18.85
C GLU A 245 16.92 14.67 18.53
N GLU A 246 17.59 15.78 18.18
CA GLU A 246 16.94 17.04 17.78
C GLU A 246 16.06 16.86 16.54
N LEU A 247 16.54 16.17 15.51
CA LEU A 247 15.78 15.92 14.28
C LEU A 247 14.58 15.00 14.52
N PHE A 248 14.74 13.96 15.34
CA PHE A 248 13.60 13.13 15.73
C PHE A 248 12.58 13.92 16.55
N ALA A 249 13.04 14.72 17.51
CA ALA A 249 12.17 15.58 18.31
C ALA A 249 11.38 16.55 17.42
N ALA A 250 12.03 17.17 16.43
CA ALA A 250 11.37 18.08 15.50
C ALA A 250 10.32 17.37 14.63
N ALA A 251 10.65 16.21 14.05
CA ALA A 251 9.71 15.43 13.24
C ALA A 251 8.50 14.94 14.07
N HIS A 252 8.73 14.50 15.31
CA HIS A 252 7.67 14.09 16.23
C HIS A 252 6.79 15.25 16.69
N ALA A 253 7.39 16.39 17.05
CA ALA A 253 6.67 17.60 17.45
C ALA A 253 5.79 18.11 16.30
N LEU A 254 6.30 18.09 15.07
CA LEU A 254 5.55 18.51 13.89
C LEU A 254 4.36 17.60 13.64
N LYS A 255 4.55 16.28 13.76
CA LYS A 255 3.47 15.29 13.64
C LYS A 255 2.39 15.47 14.71
N ALA A 256 2.78 15.76 15.94
CA ALA A 256 1.85 16.02 17.03
C ALA A 256 1.05 17.32 16.79
N GLU A 257 1.71 18.38 16.33
CA GLU A 257 1.09 19.68 16.06
C GLU A 257 -0.03 19.58 15.01
N ILE A 258 0.21 18.88 13.90
CA ILE A 258 -0.77 18.76 12.81
C ILE A 258 -1.98 17.89 13.16
N SER A 259 -1.92 17.18 14.29
CA SER A 259 -2.99 16.30 14.80
C SER A 259 -3.86 17.00 15.86
N GLN A 260 -3.56 18.26 16.19
CA GLN A 260 -4.37 19.03 17.14
C GLN A 260 -5.65 19.57 16.49
N GLU A 261 -6.68 19.83 17.28
CA GLU A 261 -7.92 20.47 16.82
C GLU A 261 -7.68 21.90 16.28
N SER A 262 -6.67 22.59 16.80
CA SER A 262 -6.25 23.92 16.35
C SER A 262 -4.73 24.02 16.21
N PRO A 263 -4.14 23.55 15.09
CA PRO A 263 -2.71 23.56 14.88
C PRO A 263 -2.15 24.99 14.75
N ARG A 264 -1.05 25.26 15.44
CA ARG A 264 -0.37 26.55 15.40
C ARG A 264 0.48 26.63 14.14
N LYS A 265 0.01 27.41 13.16
CA LYS A 265 0.67 27.63 11.86
C LYS A 265 2.16 27.97 11.96
N PHE A 266 2.56 28.80 12.94
CA PHE A 266 3.96 29.17 13.13
C PHE A 266 4.85 28.00 13.57
N MET A 267 4.33 27.08 14.39
CA MET A 267 5.05 25.88 14.82
C MET A 267 5.29 24.95 13.63
N ILE A 268 4.28 24.79 12.77
CA ILE A 268 4.40 24.00 11.54
C ILE A 268 5.52 24.56 10.65
N LYS A 269 5.53 25.88 10.41
CA LYS A 269 6.59 26.54 9.62
C LYS A 269 7.98 26.36 10.25
N ALA A 270 8.12 26.62 11.55
CA ALA A 270 9.40 26.55 12.25
C ALA A 270 10.01 25.14 12.23
N LEU A 271 9.20 24.12 12.57
CA LEU A 271 9.65 22.73 12.62
C LEU A 271 9.96 22.19 11.21
N THR A 272 9.18 22.58 10.20
CA THR A 272 9.44 22.23 8.81
C THR A 272 10.72 22.88 8.29
N ALA A 273 10.98 24.14 8.64
CA ALA A 273 12.21 24.86 8.27
C ALA A 273 13.46 24.22 8.90
N LEU A 274 13.38 23.81 10.17
CA LEU A 274 14.47 23.11 10.87
C LEU A 274 14.84 21.80 10.15
N LEU A 275 13.85 20.97 9.81
CA LEU A 275 14.07 19.73 9.07
C LEU A 275 14.65 19.99 7.67
N LYS A 276 14.16 21.02 6.98
CA LYS A 276 14.66 21.42 5.65
C LYS A 276 16.10 21.92 5.63
N ASN A 277 16.52 22.61 6.69
CA ASN A 277 17.86 23.18 6.79
C ASN A 277 18.94 22.14 7.11
N THR A 278 18.56 20.86 7.17
CA THR A 278 19.44 19.75 7.52
C THR A 278 19.61 18.85 6.31
N ASP A 279 20.84 18.65 5.84
CA ASP A 279 21.15 17.97 4.57
C ASP A 279 20.58 16.55 4.51
N GLU A 280 20.54 15.88 5.64
CA GLU A 280 20.22 14.48 5.78
C GLU A 280 18.77 14.17 5.38
N CYS A 281 17.80 15.04 5.70
CA CYS A 281 16.38 14.83 5.40
C CYS A 281 15.76 15.96 4.56
N ARG A 282 16.59 16.81 3.95
CA ARG A 282 16.18 18.00 3.20
C ARG A 282 15.14 17.70 2.12
N THR A 283 15.34 16.64 1.36
CA THR A 283 14.49 16.27 0.22
C THR A 283 13.09 15.89 0.68
N GLU A 284 12.99 15.00 1.67
CA GLU A 284 11.74 14.55 2.26
C GLU A 284 11.04 15.69 3.01
N ALA A 285 11.81 16.53 3.72
CA ALA A 285 11.29 17.70 4.41
C ALA A 285 10.72 18.76 3.44
N ASN A 286 11.31 18.91 2.26
CA ASN A 286 10.77 19.78 1.21
C ASN A 286 9.43 19.26 0.68
N HIS A 287 9.31 17.95 0.44
CA HIS A 287 8.06 17.37 -0.02
C HIS A 287 6.96 17.46 1.05
N LEU A 288 7.29 17.17 2.31
CA LEU A 288 6.37 17.34 3.44
C LEU A 288 5.89 18.80 3.58
N LYS A 289 6.76 19.79 3.35
CA LYS A 289 6.40 21.21 3.39
C LYS A 289 5.26 21.53 2.44
N GLU A 290 5.36 21.13 1.17
CA GLU A 290 4.36 21.44 0.15
C GLU A 290 2.98 20.93 0.56
N LEU A 291 2.91 19.71 1.08
CA LEU A 291 1.68 19.08 1.56
C LEU A 291 1.10 19.80 2.77
N LEU A 292 1.94 20.18 3.73
CA LEU A 292 1.51 20.90 4.93
C LEU A 292 1.02 22.32 4.59
N TYR A 293 1.70 22.99 3.66
CA TYR A 293 1.36 24.36 3.28
C TYR A 293 0.04 24.41 2.52
N LEU A 294 -0.21 23.41 1.67
CA LEU A 294 -1.50 23.23 1.03
C LEU A 294 -2.62 22.93 2.06
N LYS A 295 -2.37 22.02 3.01
CA LYS A 295 -3.37 21.63 4.02
C LYS A 295 -3.76 22.78 4.97
N PHE A 296 -2.78 23.58 5.39
CA PHE A 296 -2.97 24.61 6.40
C PHE A 296 -3.03 26.04 5.84
N ASP A 297 -3.09 26.19 4.53
CA ASP A 297 -3.09 27.48 3.82
C ASP A 297 -1.97 28.39 4.36
N LEU A 298 -0.74 27.93 4.13
CA LEU A 298 0.49 28.60 4.54
C LEU A 298 1.20 29.13 3.29
N HIS A 299 1.68 30.36 3.39
CA HIS A 299 2.55 30.97 2.37
C HIS A 299 3.96 31.16 2.94
N ASP A 300 4.95 31.17 2.05
CA ASP A 300 6.33 31.46 2.42
C ASP A 300 6.50 32.90 2.94
#